data_AF-A0A7K3TJR0-F1
#
_entry.id   AF-A0A7K3TJR0-F1
#
_cell.length_a   1.000
_cell.length_b   1.000
_cell.length_c   1.000
_cell.angle_alpha   90.00
_cell.angle_beta   90.00
_cell.angle_gamma   90.00
#
_symmetry.space_group_name_H-M   'P 1'
#
loop_
_entity.id
_entity.type
_entity.pdbx_description
1 polymer ?
#
loop_
_entity_poly.entity_id
_entity_poly.type
_entity_poly.pdbx_seq_one_letter_code
_entity_poly.pdbx_strand_id
1 'polypeptide(L)'
;MSIPEPIAAQQAERPGILPGDDSGEAPIFDVWTDLDAVAVWARANGRDGLKPFLLPVTDEMPDRVRQAAERLNAYTMGGLFSHDPMPDDDVDWRPESDAGERMEPMSLAQSVEHAVNLLDEREFEVLARRVMLEQPETVEEVAERCSISREKVRRIEKSVRLRLQAVLETYRVEEKLEALFDGRVPFMTTVQACVRMPELGERLEGLSTPLHRLIRNVCGTPFEVRDGWVASPTLMFARQAFLETLRGEADGHGVVSPKTLDGYDILTDSGVPTGTVARWLAYCGVVVVRGHAIVCAQLRDVIEAILFVEGRPMTSAEIAALLSDDDTAAVETDLRADPRLVGVGGGRWTLRG
;
A
#
# COMPACT_ATOMS: atom_id res chain seq x y z
N MET A 1 89.36 -27.00 -31.20
CA MET A 1 89.55 -27.68 -29.90
C MET A 1 89.01 -26.73 -28.84
N SER A 2 88.07 -27.06 -27.97
CA SER A 2 87.42 -28.33 -27.68
C SER A 2 86.10 -28.00 -26.96
N ILE A 3 85.07 -28.80 -27.21
CA ILE A 3 83.94 -29.02 -26.30
C ILE A 3 84.52 -29.70 -25.04
N PRO A 4 84.02 -29.45 -23.82
CA PRO A 4 83.02 -30.37 -23.25
C PRO A 4 82.00 -29.75 -22.26
N GLU A 5 80.73 -30.13 -22.39
CA GLU A 5 79.90 -30.54 -21.22
C GLU A 5 80.49 -31.87 -20.68
N PRO A 6 80.35 -32.32 -19.39
CA PRO A 6 79.04 -32.45 -18.70
C PRO A 6 79.00 -32.62 -17.13
N ILE A 7 77.78 -32.62 -16.57
CA ILE A 7 77.16 -33.55 -15.58
C ILE A 7 77.74 -33.79 -14.14
N ALA A 8 76.89 -33.40 -13.16
CA ALA A 8 76.37 -34.09 -11.95
C ALA A 8 77.09 -34.24 -10.59
N ALA A 9 76.24 -34.03 -9.55
CA ALA A 9 76.19 -34.57 -8.18
C ALA A 9 77.20 -33.96 -7.17
N GLN A 10 76.91 -33.69 -5.88
CA GLN A 10 75.90 -34.23 -4.95
C GLN A 10 75.81 -33.34 -3.68
N GLN A 11 74.58 -33.04 -3.25
CA GLN A 11 73.99 -32.92 -1.88
C GLN A 11 74.53 -32.02 -0.74
N ALA A 12 73.53 -31.41 -0.07
CA ALA A 12 73.42 -30.81 1.28
C ALA A 12 73.93 -29.35 1.39
N GLU A 13 73.08 -28.31 1.56
CA GLU A 13 72.10 -28.11 2.63
C GLU A 13 70.80 -27.37 2.18
N ARG A 14 69.66 -27.76 2.76
CA ARG A 14 68.36 -27.03 2.83
C ARG A 14 68.45 -25.93 3.91
N PRO A 15 67.64 -24.83 3.91
CA PRO A 15 66.19 -24.77 3.63
C PRO A 15 65.82 -23.60 2.68
N GLY A 16 64.62 -23.46 2.16
CA GLY A 16 63.37 -24.21 2.24
C GLY A 16 62.51 -23.60 1.14
N ILE A 17 62.00 -24.47 0.27
CA ILE A 17 61.00 -24.15 -0.74
C ILE A 17 59.71 -23.83 0.02
N LEU A 18 59.13 -22.67 -0.22
CA LEU A 18 57.68 -22.55 -0.20
C LEU A 18 57.23 -22.23 -1.63
N PRO A 19 56.41 -23.10 -2.24
CA PRO A 19 55.87 -22.89 -3.56
C PRO A 19 54.93 -21.68 -3.51
N GLY A 20 54.98 -20.86 -4.57
CA GLY A 20 53.92 -19.90 -4.84
C GLY A 20 52.61 -20.66 -4.84
N ASP A 21 51.73 -20.22 -3.94
CA ASP A 21 50.51 -20.89 -3.55
C ASP A 21 49.63 -21.11 -4.77
N ASP A 22 49.46 -22.39 -5.11
CA ASP A 22 48.38 -22.92 -5.93
C ASP A 22 47.11 -22.89 -5.08
N SER A 23 46.65 -21.68 -4.74
CA SER A 23 45.30 -21.46 -4.27
C SER A 23 44.48 -21.13 -5.50
N GLY A 24 43.87 -22.18 -6.07
CA GLY A 24 42.88 -22.09 -7.13
C GLY A 24 41.65 -21.32 -6.66
N GLU A 25 41.77 -20.00 -6.57
CA GLU A 25 40.64 -19.09 -6.66
C GLU A 25 40.02 -19.33 -8.04
N ALA A 26 38.95 -20.12 -8.07
CA ALA A 26 38.09 -20.21 -9.23
C ALA A 26 37.73 -18.77 -9.62
N PRO A 27 37.93 -18.35 -10.88
CA PRO A 27 37.55 -17.01 -11.30
C PRO A 27 36.10 -16.77 -10.89
N ILE A 28 35.81 -15.67 -10.21
CA ILE A 28 34.43 -15.24 -10.01
C ILE A 28 33.91 -14.92 -11.41
N PHE A 29 33.22 -15.89 -12.01
CA PHE A 29 32.82 -15.87 -13.41
C PHE A 29 31.64 -14.91 -13.59
N ASP A 30 31.88 -13.82 -14.31
CA ASP A 30 30.83 -12.89 -14.70
C ASP A 30 30.12 -13.40 -15.96
N VAL A 31 28.88 -13.85 -15.78
CA VAL A 31 27.96 -14.29 -16.85
C VAL A 31 27.83 -13.21 -17.93
N TRP A 32 27.88 -11.93 -17.55
CA TRP A 32 27.77 -10.83 -18.50
C TRP A 32 28.99 -10.72 -19.42
N THR A 33 30.19 -10.92 -18.87
CA THR A 33 31.43 -10.98 -19.65
C THR A 33 31.41 -12.12 -20.67
N ASP A 34 30.89 -13.29 -20.29
CA ASP A 34 30.78 -14.44 -21.21
C ASP A 34 29.70 -14.23 -22.27
N LEU A 35 28.55 -13.66 -21.90
CA LEU A 35 27.48 -13.29 -22.85
C LEU A 35 27.98 -12.26 -23.86
N ASP A 36 28.68 -11.23 -23.41
CA ASP A 36 29.22 -10.18 -24.28
C ASP A 36 30.28 -10.74 -25.25
N ALA A 37 31.20 -11.57 -24.75
CA ALA A 37 32.21 -12.22 -25.60
C ALA A 37 31.59 -13.08 -26.71
N VAL A 38 30.54 -13.84 -26.40
CA VAL A 38 29.83 -14.65 -27.40
C VAL A 38 29.01 -13.78 -28.34
N ALA A 39 28.31 -12.75 -27.84
CA ALA A 39 27.47 -11.87 -28.65
C ALA A 39 28.29 -11.07 -29.68
N VAL A 40 29.45 -10.54 -29.26
CA VAL A 40 30.37 -9.82 -30.14
C VAL A 40 30.89 -10.74 -31.25
N TRP A 41 31.29 -11.97 -30.91
CA TRP A 41 31.76 -12.94 -31.91
C TRP A 41 30.65 -13.39 -32.86
N ALA A 42 29.45 -13.69 -32.35
CA ALA A 42 28.32 -14.13 -33.15
C ALA A 42 27.93 -13.08 -34.18
N ARG A 43 27.91 -11.81 -33.78
CA ARG A 43 27.64 -10.67 -34.65
C ARG A 43 28.70 -10.46 -35.72
N ALA A 44 29.97 -10.59 -35.37
CA ALA A 44 31.07 -10.49 -36.34
C ALA A 44 31.02 -11.59 -37.41
N ASN A 45 30.38 -12.73 -37.14
CA ASN A 45 30.27 -13.88 -38.04
C ASN A 45 28.88 -14.06 -38.65
N GLY A 46 27.99 -13.06 -38.54
CA GLY A 46 26.63 -13.09 -39.12
C GLY A 46 25.70 -14.12 -38.49
N ARG A 47 25.93 -14.48 -37.22
CA ARG A 47 25.17 -15.48 -36.45
C ARG A 47 24.26 -14.83 -35.40
N ASP A 48 23.67 -13.68 -35.72
CA ASP A 48 22.84 -12.87 -34.80
C ASP A 48 21.58 -13.57 -34.28
N GLY A 49 21.15 -14.65 -34.94
CA GLY A 49 19.98 -15.45 -34.55
C GLY A 49 20.23 -16.50 -33.46
N LEU A 50 21.45 -16.62 -32.95
CA LEU A 50 21.77 -17.60 -31.91
C LEU A 50 21.16 -17.19 -30.57
N LYS A 51 20.56 -18.17 -29.89
CA LYS A 51 20.06 -17.98 -28.52
C LYS A 51 21.26 -17.91 -27.56
N PRO A 52 21.20 -17.06 -26.51
CA PRO A 52 22.32 -16.85 -25.59
C PRO A 52 22.68 -18.08 -24.74
N PHE A 53 21.79 -19.07 -24.69
CA PHE A 53 22.01 -20.38 -24.04
C PHE A 53 21.72 -21.49 -25.03
N LEU A 54 22.38 -22.64 -24.87
CA LEU A 54 22.39 -23.78 -25.81
C LEU A 54 23.13 -23.46 -27.12
N LEU A 55 24.24 -22.74 -27.01
CA LEU A 55 25.09 -22.36 -28.13
C LEU A 55 25.77 -23.60 -28.73
N PRO A 56 25.76 -23.78 -30.07
CA PRO A 56 26.54 -24.83 -30.71
C PRO A 56 28.03 -24.47 -30.61
N VAL A 57 28.78 -25.22 -29.81
CA VAL A 57 30.23 -25.06 -29.67
C VAL A 57 30.91 -25.67 -30.90
N THR A 58 31.62 -24.86 -31.68
CA THR A 58 32.25 -25.29 -32.94
C THR A 58 33.74 -24.99 -32.96
N ASP A 59 34.50 -25.75 -33.76
CA ASP A 59 35.95 -25.54 -33.90
C ASP A 59 36.35 -24.19 -34.53
N GLU A 60 35.40 -23.51 -35.17
CA GLU A 60 35.58 -22.16 -35.73
C GLU A 60 35.59 -21.06 -34.65
N MET A 61 35.20 -21.38 -33.41
CA MET A 61 35.20 -20.42 -32.30
C MET A 61 36.61 -20.25 -31.72
N PRO A 62 37.07 -18.99 -31.51
CA PRO A 62 38.26 -18.73 -30.71
C PRO A 62 38.14 -19.35 -29.32
N ASP A 63 39.24 -19.85 -28.77
CA ASP A 63 39.23 -20.62 -27.51
C ASP A 63 38.54 -19.89 -26.36
N ARG A 64 38.73 -18.57 -26.26
CA ARG A 64 38.07 -17.73 -25.25
C ARG A 64 36.55 -17.69 -25.41
N VAL A 65 36.04 -17.65 -26.64
CA VAL A 65 34.60 -17.64 -26.95
C VAL A 65 34.01 -19.05 -26.78
N ARG A 66 34.76 -20.08 -27.16
CA ARG A 66 34.40 -21.49 -26.96
C ARG A 66 34.19 -21.80 -25.48
N GLN A 67 35.16 -21.43 -24.66
CA GLN A 67 35.10 -21.62 -23.21
C GLN A 67 33.96 -20.80 -22.58
N ALA A 68 33.69 -19.58 -23.06
CA ALA A 68 32.54 -18.79 -22.63
C ALA A 68 31.20 -19.46 -22.99
N ALA A 69 31.06 -19.97 -24.22
CA ALA A 69 29.87 -20.69 -24.67
C ALA A 69 29.64 -22.00 -23.89
N GLU A 70 30.70 -22.75 -23.59
CA GLU A 70 30.65 -23.96 -22.75
C GLU A 70 30.20 -23.65 -21.32
N ARG A 71 30.72 -22.57 -20.72
CA ARG A 71 30.29 -22.10 -19.40
C ARG A 71 28.83 -21.67 -19.40
N LEU A 72 28.41 -20.85 -20.37
CA LEU A 72 27.02 -20.43 -20.52
C LEU A 72 26.05 -21.62 -20.68
N ASN A 73 26.45 -22.64 -21.43
CA ASN A 73 25.66 -23.85 -21.62
C ASN A 73 25.60 -24.75 -20.38
N ALA A 74 26.60 -24.66 -19.49
CA ALA A 74 26.66 -25.44 -18.26
C ALA A 74 25.83 -24.83 -17.10
N TYR A 75 25.33 -23.60 -17.24
CA TYR A 75 24.46 -22.98 -16.23
C TYR A 75 23.13 -23.72 -16.09
N THR A 76 22.75 -23.99 -14.84
CA THR A 76 21.42 -24.49 -14.47
C THR A 76 20.72 -23.47 -13.58
N MET A 77 19.38 -23.52 -13.52
CA MET A 77 18.59 -22.63 -12.66
C MET A 77 18.98 -22.70 -11.17
N GLY A 78 19.54 -23.81 -10.70
CA GLY A 78 20.05 -23.96 -9.33
C GLY A 78 21.39 -23.25 -9.09
N GLY A 79 22.21 -23.07 -10.13
CA GLY A 79 23.50 -22.36 -10.04
C GLY A 79 23.38 -20.83 -10.13
N LEU A 80 22.21 -20.30 -10.53
CA LEU A 80 21.98 -18.85 -10.63
C LEU A 80 21.86 -18.15 -9.27
N PHE A 81 21.60 -18.90 -8.19
CA PHE A 81 21.36 -18.34 -6.85
C PHE A 81 22.07 -19.09 -5.70
N SER A 82 23.01 -19.99 -5.98
CA SER A 82 23.74 -20.69 -4.93
C SER A 82 24.93 -19.85 -4.44
N HIS A 83 24.69 -19.01 -3.43
CA HIS A 83 25.71 -18.73 -2.41
C HIS A 83 25.80 -20.02 -1.58
N ASP A 84 26.80 -20.86 -1.84
CA ASP A 84 27.13 -21.91 -0.88
C ASP A 84 27.51 -21.24 0.44
N PRO A 85 26.91 -21.62 1.58
CA PRO A 85 27.33 -21.12 2.87
C PRO A 85 28.75 -21.64 3.13
N MET A 86 29.72 -20.73 3.11
CA MET A 86 31.10 -21.03 3.47
C MET A 86 31.14 -21.55 4.92
N PRO A 87 31.97 -22.56 5.25
CA PRO A 87 32.09 -23.05 6.61
C PRO A 87 32.73 -22.00 7.51
N ASP A 88 32.23 -21.91 8.75
CA ASP A 88 32.79 -21.09 9.84
C ASP A 88 34.28 -21.42 10.05
N ASP A 89 35.18 -20.49 9.71
CA ASP A 89 36.49 -20.34 10.37
C ASP A 89 37.03 -18.91 10.13
N ASP A 90 37.00 -18.12 11.19
CA ASP A 90 37.92 -17.03 11.55
C ASP A 90 38.54 -16.16 10.44
N VAL A 91 37.72 -15.33 9.78
CA VAL A 91 38.21 -14.10 9.13
C VAL A 91 37.43 -12.91 9.67
N ASP A 92 38.12 -12.05 10.41
CA ASP A 92 37.69 -10.72 10.86
C ASP A 92 37.50 -9.80 9.64
N TRP A 93 36.48 -10.09 8.82
CA TRP A 93 36.02 -9.22 7.76
C TRP A 93 35.17 -8.13 8.40
N ARG A 94 35.82 -7.04 8.82
CA ARG A 94 35.14 -5.75 8.86
C ARG A 94 34.89 -5.36 7.41
N PRO A 95 33.64 -5.23 6.95
CA PRO A 95 33.40 -4.65 5.65
C PRO A 95 33.82 -3.19 5.75
N GLU A 96 34.97 -2.85 5.18
CA GLU A 96 35.12 -1.51 4.65
C GLU A 96 33.98 -1.32 3.67
N SER A 97 33.17 -0.32 3.98
CA SER A 97 31.90 -0.01 3.35
C SER A 97 32.12 0.37 1.90
N ASP A 98 32.12 -0.62 1.01
CA ASP A 98 31.75 -0.43 -0.38
C ASP A 98 30.44 -1.18 -0.62
N ALA A 99 29.41 -0.69 0.09
CA ALA A 99 28.04 -0.93 -0.29
C ALA A 99 27.83 -0.21 -1.62
N GLY A 100 28.12 -0.89 -2.73
CA GLY A 100 27.49 -0.54 -4.00
C GLY A 100 25.99 -0.49 -3.72
N GLU A 101 25.45 0.73 -3.66
CA GLU A 101 24.07 1.00 -3.28
C GLU A 101 23.19 0.13 -4.16
N ARG A 102 22.64 -0.94 -3.56
CA ARG A 102 21.46 -1.60 -4.14
C ARG A 102 20.39 -0.53 -4.09
N MET A 103 20.26 0.23 -5.17
CA MET A 103 19.30 1.32 -5.25
C MET A 103 17.92 0.70 -5.03
N GLU A 104 17.37 0.93 -3.83
CA GLU A 104 16.04 0.44 -3.50
C GLU A 104 15.06 0.97 -4.56
N PRO A 105 14.11 0.14 -5.03
CA PRO A 105 13.12 0.61 -5.97
C PRO A 105 12.42 1.84 -5.36
N MET A 106 12.41 2.95 -6.11
CA MET A 106 11.82 4.20 -5.63
C MET A 106 10.40 3.95 -5.13
N SER A 107 10.06 4.50 -3.96
CA SER A 107 8.68 4.55 -3.46
C SER A 107 7.79 5.38 -4.37
N LEU A 108 6.46 5.28 -4.20
CA LEU A 108 5.53 6.12 -4.93
C LEU A 108 5.77 7.61 -4.63
N ALA A 109 5.97 7.99 -3.36
CA ALA A 109 6.31 9.36 -3.00
C ALA A 109 7.56 9.85 -3.74
N GLN A 110 8.66 9.08 -3.73
CA GLN A 110 9.90 9.45 -4.42
C GLN A 110 9.70 9.60 -5.93
N SER A 111 8.94 8.70 -6.57
CA SER A 111 8.63 8.81 -8.00
C SER A 111 7.74 10.01 -8.34
N VAL A 112 6.78 10.33 -7.48
CA VAL A 112 5.98 11.55 -7.60
C VAL A 112 6.86 12.79 -7.43
N GLU A 113 7.72 12.83 -6.42
CA GLU A 113 8.65 13.95 -6.19
C GLU A 113 9.60 14.14 -7.37
N HIS A 114 10.12 13.05 -7.93
CA HIS A 114 10.93 13.12 -9.14
C HIS A 114 10.14 13.74 -10.31
N ALA A 115 8.89 13.31 -10.53
CA ALA A 115 8.02 13.89 -11.56
C ALA A 115 7.71 15.37 -11.31
N VAL A 116 7.55 15.78 -10.05
CA VAL A 116 7.32 17.17 -9.64
C VAL A 116 8.58 18.02 -9.85
N ASN A 117 9.77 17.48 -9.58
CA ASN A 117 11.04 18.19 -9.78
C ASN A 117 11.39 18.44 -11.25
N LEU A 118 10.77 17.70 -12.18
CA LEU A 118 10.90 17.94 -13.62
C LEU A 118 9.97 19.05 -14.14
N LEU A 119 9.07 19.57 -13.31
CA LEU A 119 8.16 20.64 -13.68
C LEU A 119 8.89 21.98 -13.71
N ASP A 120 8.56 22.82 -14.69
CA ASP A 120 8.96 24.22 -14.65
C ASP A 120 8.17 25.00 -13.57
N GLU A 121 8.63 26.20 -13.24
CA GLU A 121 8.01 27.05 -12.20
C GLU A 121 6.50 27.28 -12.43
N ARG A 122 6.05 27.38 -13.68
CA ARG A 122 4.64 27.60 -14.00
C ARG A 122 3.84 26.31 -13.91
N GLU A 123 4.41 25.19 -14.36
CA GLU A 123 3.81 23.86 -14.21
C GLU A 123 3.63 23.52 -12.72
N PHE A 124 4.64 23.82 -11.89
CA PHE A 124 4.58 23.64 -10.44
C PHE A 124 3.50 24.52 -9.78
N GLU A 125 3.38 25.79 -10.17
CA GLU A 125 2.35 26.69 -9.62
C GLU A 125 0.93 26.20 -9.94
N VAL A 126 0.71 25.68 -11.16
CA VAL A 126 -0.57 25.08 -11.55
C VAL A 126 -0.84 23.78 -10.77
N LEU A 127 0.18 22.94 -10.57
CA LEU A 127 0.09 21.73 -9.72
C LEU A 127 -0.37 22.10 -8.31
N ALA A 128 0.34 23.02 -7.66
CA ALA A 128 0.11 23.39 -6.27
C ALA A 128 -1.32 23.93 -6.05
N ARG A 129 -1.82 24.77 -6.96
CA ARG A 129 -3.11 25.46 -6.78
C ARG A 129 -4.32 24.72 -7.32
N ARG A 130 -4.17 23.94 -8.39
CA ARG A 130 -5.30 23.28 -9.04
C ARG A 130 -5.37 21.78 -8.81
N VAL A 131 -4.25 21.14 -8.51
CA VAL A 131 -4.18 19.68 -8.34
C VAL A 131 -3.98 19.30 -6.87
N MET A 132 -3.25 20.05 -6.05
CA MET A 132 -2.96 19.67 -4.66
C MET A 132 -3.97 20.18 -3.62
N LEU A 133 -4.67 21.28 -3.92
CA LEU A 133 -5.62 21.85 -2.99
C LEU A 133 -6.85 20.95 -2.80
N GLU A 134 -7.41 21.01 -1.59
CA GLU A 134 -8.71 20.38 -1.32
C GLU A 134 -9.83 21.09 -2.09
N GLN A 135 -9.71 22.40 -2.25
CA GLN A 135 -10.57 23.22 -3.10
C GLN A 135 -9.68 23.91 -4.14
N PRO A 136 -9.63 23.40 -5.38
CA PRO A 136 -8.84 23.98 -6.46
C PRO A 136 -9.21 25.45 -6.74
N GLU A 137 -8.20 26.32 -6.90
CA GLU A 137 -8.42 27.68 -7.43
C GLU A 137 -8.97 27.62 -8.87
N THR A 138 -9.74 28.62 -9.28
CA THR A 138 -10.31 28.72 -10.63
C THR A 138 -9.23 28.92 -11.70
N VAL A 139 -9.57 28.65 -12.97
CA VAL A 139 -8.61 28.83 -14.08
C VAL A 139 -8.28 30.31 -14.24
N GLU A 140 -9.27 31.16 -14.02
CA GLU A 140 -9.19 32.62 -14.01
C GLU A 140 -8.17 33.13 -12.98
N GLU A 141 -8.31 32.73 -11.71
CA GLU A 141 -7.42 33.16 -10.62
C GLU A 141 -5.95 32.75 -10.89
N VAL A 142 -5.73 31.54 -11.40
CA VAL A 142 -4.38 31.05 -11.72
C VAL A 142 -3.82 31.72 -12.98
N ALA A 143 -4.65 32.00 -13.98
CA ALA A 143 -4.25 32.68 -15.21
C ALA A 143 -3.77 34.12 -14.92
N GLU A 144 -4.51 34.86 -14.08
CA GLU A 144 -4.13 36.20 -13.63
C GLU A 144 -2.80 36.17 -12.87
N ARG A 145 -2.67 35.26 -11.90
CA ARG A 145 -1.47 35.13 -11.08
C ARG A 145 -0.22 34.77 -11.89
N CYS A 146 -0.34 33.80 -12.79
CA CYS A 146 0.77 33.33 -13.61
C CYS A 146 1.00 34.20 -14.86
N SER A 147 0.20 35.26 -15.08
CA SER A 147 0.25 36.13 -16.26
C SER A 147 0.23 35.35 -17.58
N ILE A 148 -0.64 34.34 -17.67
CA ILE A 148 -0.82 33.49 -18.87
C ILE A 148 -2.29 33.36 -19.24
N SER A 149 -2.58 32.91 -20.47
CA SER A 149 -3.96 32.70 -20.88
C SER A 149 -4.60 31.52 -20.13
N ARG A 150 -5.92 31.60 -19.94
CA ARG A 150 -6.74 30.51 -19.37
C ARG A 150 -6.55 29.18 -20.09
N GLU A 151 -6.45 29.23 -21.42
CA GLU A 151 -6.22 28.04 -22.23
C GLU A 151 -4.85 27.43 -21.97
N LYS A 152 -3.83 28.27 -21.75
CA LYS A 152 -2.50 27.79 -21.38
C LYS A 152 -2.50 27.13 -19.99
N VAL A 153 -3.22 27.68 -19.01
CA VAL A 153 -3.41 27.05 -17.69
C VAL A 153 -4.05 25.67 -17.84
N ARG A 154 -5.15 25.54 -18.59
CA ARG A 154 -5.83 24.25 -18.83
C ARG A 154 -4.90 23.22 -19.48
N ARG A 155 -4.11 23.65 -20.46
CA ARG A 155 -3.14 22.77 -21.13
C ARG A 155 -2.04 22.30 -20.19
N ILE A 156 -1.51 23.20 -19.35
CA ILE A 156 -0.53 22.86 -18.32
C ILE A 156 -1.12 21.88 -17.33
N GLU A 157 -2.32 22.16 -16.78
CA GLU A 157 -3.00 21.28 -15.83
C GLU A 157 -3.19 19.87 -16.42
N LYS A 158 -3.67 19.78 -17.66
CA LYS A 158 -3.85 18.50 -18.36
C LYS A 158 -2.52 17.75 -18.51
N SER A 159 -1.45 18.45 -18.90
CA SER A 159 -0.11 17.85 -19.05
C SER A 159 0.41 17.31 -17.71
N VAL A 160 0.30 18.10 -16.65
CA VAL A 160 0.73 17.71 -15.28
C VAL A 160 -0.06 16.51 -14.79
N ARG A 161 -1.39 16.52 -14.94
CA ARG A 161 -2.26 15.39 -14.57
C ARG A 161 -1.87 14.10 -15.31
N LEU A 162 -1.61 14.17 -16.61
CA LEU A 162 -1.19 13.01 -17.40
C LEU A 162 0.16 12.44 -16.94
N ARG A 163 1.14 13.30 -16.63
CA ARG A 163 2.45 12.85 -16.11
C ARG A 163 2.29 12.13 -14.76
N LEU A 164 1.51 12.71 -13.84
CA LEU A 164 1.27 12.11 -12.54
C LEU A 164 0.44 10.83 -12.62
N GLN A 165 -0.56 10.79 -13.50
CA GLN A 165 -1.38 9.60 -13.73
C GLN A 165 -0.52 8.43 -14.19
N ALA A 166 0.44 8.64 -15.11
CA ALA A 166 1.37 7.59 -15.53
C ALA A 166 2.21 7.03 -14.38
N VAL A 167 2.59 7.87 -13.41
CA VAL A 167 3.24 7.42 -12.17
C VAL A 167 2.26 6.56 -11.35
N LEU A 168 1.04 7.02 -11.11
CA LEU A 168 0.04 6.25 -10.34
C LEU A 168 -0.28 4.88 -10.99
N GLU A 169 -0.35 4.84 -12.32
CA GLU A 169 -0.55 3.60 -13.10
C GLU A 169 0.61 2.62 -12.92
N THR A 170 1.86 3.12 -12.94
CA THR A 170 3.07 2.30 -12.72
C THR A 170 3.04 1.59 -11.37
N TYR A 171 2.50 2.26 -10.33
CA TYR A 171 2.38 1.71 -8.98
C TYR A 171 1.02 1.03 -8.71
N ARG A 172 0.17 0.88 -9.75
CA ARG A 172 -1.15 0.22 -9.71
C ARG A 172 -2.04 0.76 -8.58
N VAL A 173 -2.03 2.08 -8.42
CA VAL A 173 -2.72 2.76 -7.30
C VAL A 173 -4.22 2.55 -7.33
N GLU A 174 -4.85 2.55 -8.51
CA GLU A 174 -6.28 2.29 -8.67
C GLU A 174 -6.66 0.90 -8.15
N GLU A 175 -5.91 -0.12 -8.54
CA GLU A 175 -6.16 -1.49 -8.09
C GLU A 175 -5.96 -1.66 -6.58
N LYS A 176 -4.93 -0.99 -6.01
CA LYS A 176 -4.71 -0.97 -4.56
C LYS A 176 -5.91 -0.34 -3.84
N LEU A 177 -6.42 0.78 -4.34
CA LEU A 177 -7.60 1.46 -3.77
C LEU A 177 -8.84 0.58 -3.87
N GLU A 178 -9.08 -0.09 -4.99
CA GLU A 178 -10.19 -1.04 -5.15
C GLU A 178 -10.05 -2.21 -4.17
N ALA A 179 -8.85 -2.75 -3.99
CA ALA A 179 -8.59 -3.84 -3.05
C ALA A 179 -8.77 -3.45 -1.58
N LEU A 180 -8.70 -2.16 -1.22
CA LEU A 180 -8.99 -1.70 0.15
C LEU A 180 -10.45 -1.96 0.52
N PHE A 181 -11.38 -1.76 -0.42
CA PHE A 181 -12.81 -1.86 -0.20
C PHE A 181 -13.32 -3.15 -0.86
N ASP A 182 -13.12 -4.28 -0.19
CA ASP A 182 -13.51 -5.64 -0.62
C ASP A 182 -15.03 -5.88 -0.78
N GLY A 183 -15.82 -4.80 -0.91
CA GLY A 183 -17.25 -4.78 -1.16
C GLY A 183 -18.13 -4.95 0.08
N ARG A 184 -17.58 -5.39 1.23
CA ARG A 184 -18.38 -5.58 2.45
C ARG A 184 -18.57 -4.31 3.25
N VAL A 185 -17.51 -3.51 3.42
CA VAL A 185 -17.57 -2.22 4.11
C VAL A 185 -16.91 -1.13 3.27
N PRO A 186 -17.61 -0.05 2.93
CA PRO A 186 -17.07 1.03 2.10
C PRO A 186 -16.21 2.04 2.90
N PHE A 187 -15.69 1.64 4.06
CA PHE A 187 -14.91 2.49 4.96
C PHE A 187 -13.92 1.66 5.80
N MET A 188 -12.88 2.33 6.28
CA MET A 188 -11.97 1.82 7.31
C MET A 188 -11.26 2.98 8.01
N THR A 189 -10.54 2.70 9.10
CA THR A 189 -9.71 3.74 9.72
C THR A 189 -8.49 4.07 8.85
N THR A 190 -7.97 5.29 8.95
CA THR A 190 -6.74 5.70 8.24
C THR A 190 -5.56 4.80 8.60
N VAL A 191 -5.47 4.35 9.85
CA VAL A 191 -4.41 3.42 10.28
C VAL A 191 -4.50 2.10 9.52
N GLN A 192 -5.70 1.51 9.41
CA GLN A 192 -5.91 0.27 8.67
C GLN A 192 -5.63 0.45 7.18
N ALA A 193 -6.04 1.58 6.60
CA ALA A 193 -5.75 1.90 5.21
C ALA A 193 -4.25 2.01 4.96
N CYS A 194 -3.50 2.66 5.85
CA CYS A 194 -2.04 2.81 5.72
C CYS A 194 -1.28 1.49 5.91
N VAL A 195 -1.80 0.54 6.69
CA VAL A 195 -1.20 -0.80 6.78
C VAL A 195 -1.30 -1.54 5.45
N ARG A 196 -2.42 -1.39 4.74
CA ARG A 196 -2.67 -2.07 3.45
C ARG A 196 -2.11 -1.32 2.25
N MET A 197 -2.06 0.01 2.33
CA MET A 197 -1.56 0.93 1.32
C MET A 197 -0.76 2.05 2.00
N PRO A 198 0.53 1.81 2.30
CA PRO A 198 1.41 2.75 3.02
C PRO A 198 1.47 4.15 2.40
N GLU A 199 1.31 4.24 1.08
CA GLU A 199 1.36 5.48 0.30
C GLU A 199 0.27 6.50 0.74
N LEU A 200 -0.81 6.05 1.38
CA LEU A 200 -1.84 6.96 1.91
C LEU A 200 -1.35 7.77 3.13
N GLY A 201 -0.37 7.24 3.87
CA GLY A 201 0.26 7.87 5.03
C GLY A 201 1.50 8.69 4.70
N GLU A 202 2.04 8.57 3.49
CA GLU A 202 3.23 9.29 3.04
C GLU A 202 2.97 10.78 2.80
N ARG A 203 4.06 11.57 2.83
CA ARG A 203 4.05 13.01 2.56
C ARG A 203 5.04 13.34 1.47
N LEU A 204 4.69 14.32 0.66
CA LEU A 204 5.60 14.91 -0.32
C LEU A 204 6.42 15.99 0.37
N GLU A 205 7.74 15.79 0.46
CA GLU A 205 8.66 16.70 1.17
C GLU A 205 8.61 18.11 0.58
N GLY A 206 8.62 18.23 -0.75
CA GLY A 206 8.60 19.52 -1.46
C GLY A 206 7.29 20.30 -1.35
N LEU A 207 6.18 19.66 -0.96
CA LEU A 207 4.85 20.27 -0.90
C LEU A 207 4.24 20.27 0.52
N SER A 208 4.90 19.63 1.51
CA SER A 208 4.40 19.41 2.88
C SER A 208 2.98 18.82 2.95
N THR A 209 2.50 18.25 1.84
CA THR A 209 1.12 17.83 1.65
C THR A 209 1.05 16.30 1.68
N PRO A 210 0.01 15.71 2.31
CA PRO A 210 -0.15 14.25 2.28
C PRO A 210 -0.33 13.73 0.86
N LEU A 211 0.35 12.62 0.53
CA LEU A 211 0.33 12.03 -0.81
C LEU A 211 -1.08 11.61 -1.24
N HIS A 212 -1.93 11.17 -0.30
CA HIS A 212 -3.32 10.81 -0.59
C HIS A 212 -4.14 11.95 -1.23
N ARG A 213 -3.75 13.22 -1.06
CA ARG A 213 -4.43 14.34 -1.74
C ARG A 213 -4.15 14.36 -3.24
N LEU A 214 -2.88 14.14 -3.62
CA LEU A 214 -2.49 13.96 -5.01
C LEU A 214 -3.23 12.75 -5.59
N ILE A 215 -3.19 11.63 -4.88
CA ILE A 215 -3.86 10.39 -5.32
C ILE A 215 -5.34 10.69 -5.56
N ARG A 216 -6.07 11.24 -4.58
CA ARG A 216 -7.49 11.58 -4.72
C ARG A 216 -7.80 12.47 -5.91
N ASN A 217 -6.95 13.48 -6.15
CA ASN A 217 -7.24 14.50 -7.15
C ASN A 217 -6.83 14.06 -8.57
N VAL A 218 -5.94 13.07 -8.73
CA VAL A 218 -5.41 12.61 -10.03
C VAL A 218 -5.96 11.23 -10.42
N CYS A 219 -6.13 10.32 -9.46
CA CYS A 219 -6.62 8.97 -9.64
C CYS A 219 -8.09 8.96 -10.09
N GLY A 220 -8.46 8.00 -10.94
CA GLY A 220 -9.86 7.84 -11.40
C GLY A 220 -10.78 7.28 -10.32
N THR A 221 -10.24 6.47 -9.40
CA THR A 221 -11.00 5.84 -8.31
C THR A 221 -11.31 6.86 -7.21
N PRO A 222 -12.60 7.20 -6.98
CA PRO A 222 -12.97 8.17 -5.95
C PRO A 222 -12.82 7.60 -4.55
N PHE A 223 -12.25 8.40 -3.64
CA PHE A 223 -12.20 8.10 -2.20
C PHE A 223 -12.04 9.40 -1.39
N GLU A 224 -12.29 9.31 -0.10
CA GLU A 224 -12.18 10.42 0.84
C GLU A 224 -11.38 9.99 2.07
N VAL A 225 -10.47 10.88 2.53
CA VAL A 225 -9.75 10.74 3.81
C VAL A 225 -10.09 11.95 4.67
N ARG A 226 -10.76 11.72 5.80
CA ARG A 226 -11.15 12.79 6.75
C ARG A 226 -11.48 12.19 8.11
N ASP A 227 -11.21 12.95 9.19
CA ASP A 227 -11.53 12.58 10.58
C ASP A 227 -10.99 11.20 11.03
N GLY A 228 -9.84 10.79 10.49
CA GLY A 228 -9.23 9.48 10.78
C GLY A 228 -9.90 8.30 10.07
N TRP A 229 -10.75 8.57 9.08
CA TRP A 229 -11.44 7.59 8.25
C TRP A 229 -10.99 7.69 6.80
N VAL A 230 -11.07 6.56 6.11
CA VAL A 230 -10.93 6.42 4.65
C VAL A 230 -12.19 5.75 4.15
N ALA A 231 -12.84 6.33 3.15
CA ALA A 231 -14.10 5.81 2.60
C ALA A 231 -14.16 5.95 1.08
N SER A 232 -14.96 5.10 0.46
CA SER A 232 -15.21 5.12 -0.98
C SER A 232 -16.69 5.25 -1.31
N PRO A 233 -17.09 6.14 -2.24
CA PRO A 233 -16.32 7.27 -2.78
C PRO A 233 -16.15 8.41 -1.76
N THR A 234 -17.08 8.54 -0.80
CA THR A 234 -17.11 9.61 0.21
C THR A 234 -17.56 9.06 1.55
N LEU A 235 -17.24 9.74 2.65
CA LEU A 235 -17.72 9.36 3.99
C LEU A 235 -19.26 9.40 4.07
N MET A 236 -19.88 10.38 3.41
CA MET A 236 -21.34 10.50 3.36
C MET A 236 -21.96 9.30 2.65
N PHE A 237 -21.43 8.92 1.48
CA PHE A 237 -21.90 7.73 0.76
C PHE A 237 -21.70 6.47 1.59
N ALA A 238 -20.50 6.27 2.14
CA ALA A 238 -20.18 5.09 2.94
C ALA A 238 -21.11 4.96 4.15
N ARG A 239 -21.43 6.08 4.82
CA ARG A 239 -22.41 6.12 5.91
C ARG A 239 -23.79 5.69 5.42
N GLN A 240 -24.25 6.24 4.31
CA GLN A 240 -25.58 5.98 3.79
C GLN A 240 -25.74 4.52 3.34
N ALA A 241 -24.77 4.02 2.56
CA ALA A 241 -24.74 2.64 2.08
C ALA A 241 -24.69 1.64 3.23
N PHE A 242 -23.82 1.87 4.23
CA PHE A 242 -23.70 0.95 5.36
C PHE A 242 -24.96 0.93 6.24
N LEU A 243 -25.57 2.09 6.51
CA LEU A 243 -26.84 2.14 7.26
C LEU A 243 -27.98 1.46 6.50
N GLU A 244 -28.02 1.55 5.18
CA GLU A 244 -28.98 0.83 4.36
C GLU A 244 -28.79 -0.69 4.46
N THR A 245 -27.54 -1.17 4.39
CA THR A 245 -27.21 -2.58 4.64
C THR A 245 -27.69 -3.02 6.02
N LEU A 246 -27.39 -2.25 7.08
CA LEU A 246 -27.80 -2.59 8.44
C LEU A 246 -29.32 -2.60 8.62
N ARG A 247 -30.06 -1.72 7.94
CA ARG A 247 -31.53 -1.76 7.96
C ARG A 247 -32.09 -3.02 7.31
N GLY A 248 -31.43 -3.57 6.30
CA GLY A 248 -31.81 -4.84 5.67
C GLY A 248 -31.60 -6.04 6.60
N GLU A 249 -30.64 -5.96 7.51
CA GLU A 249 -30.31 -7.00 8.49
C GLU A 249 -30.99 -6.81 9.85
N ALA A 250 -31.72 -5.71 10.03
CA ALA A 250 -32.39 -5.39 11.28
C ALA A 250 -33.62 -6.29 11.50
N ASP A 251 -33.91 -6.59 12.76
CA ASP A 251 -35.11 -7.33 13.13
C ASP A 251 -36.38 -6.45 13.03
N GLY A 252 -37.52 -7.01 13.45
CA GLY A 252 -38.81 -6.30 13.44
C GLY A 252 -38.87 -5.05 14.33
N HIS A 253 -37.90 -4.86 15.24
CA HIS A 253 -37.77 -3.68 16.09
C HIS A 253 -36.68 -2.72 15.58
N GLY A 254 -36.08 -2.98 14.42
CA GLY A 254 -35.01 -2.16 13.86
C GLY A 254 -33.66 -2.34 14.58
N VAL A 255 -33.46 -3.48 15.23
CA VAL A 255 -32.26 -3.80 16.00
C VAL A 255 -31.36 -4.75 15.21
N VAL A 256 -30.07 -4.45 15.13
CA VAL A 256 -29.05 -5.31 14.55
C VAL A 256 -28.21 -5.94 15.67
N SER A 257 -28.09 -7.26 15.64
CA SER A 257 -27.37 -8.02 16.66
C SER A 257 -25.84 -7.80 16.62
N PRO A 258 -25.12 -7.90 17.75
CA PRO A 258 -23.66 -7.81 17.78
C PRO A 258 -23.00 -8.83 16.85
N LYS A 259 -23.54 -10.06 16.79
CA LYS A 259 -23.03 -11.12 15.92
C LYS A 259 -23.10 -10.73 14.43
N THR A 260 -24.16 -10.04 14.03
CA THR A 260 -24.29 -9.52 12.67
C THR A 260 -23.25 -8.43 12.41
N LEU A 261 -23.07 -7.51 13.37
CA LEU A 261 -22.08 -6.43 13.27
C LEU A 261 -20.64 -6.96 13.19
N ASP A 262 -20.29 -7.98 13.99
CA ASP A 262 -18.99 -8.65 13.94
C ASP A 262 -18.69 -9.25 12.57
N GLY A 263 -19.73 -9.66 11.82
CA GLY A 263 -19.60 -10.16 10.45
C GLY A 263 -19.17 -9.12 9.42
N TYR A 264 -19.36 -7.83 9.72
CA TYR A 264 -18.91 -6.70 8.91
C TYR A 264 -17.58 -6.12 9.38
N ASP A 265 -17.12 -6.49 10.58
CA ASP A 265 -15.94 -5.87 11.14
C ASP A 265 -14.67 -6.28 10.41
N ILE A 266 -13.72 -5.36 10.36
CA ILE A 266 -12.40 -5.65 9.83
C ILE A 266 -11.70 -6.54 10.85
N LEU A 267 -11.20 -7.69 10.40
CA LEU A 267 -10.48 -8.63 11.26
C LEU A 267 -8.99 -8.28 11.28
N THR A 268 -8.37 -8.50 12.44
CA THR A 268 -6.90 -8.56 12.57
C THR A 268 -6.35 -9.82 11.88
N ASP A 269 -5.03 -9.90 11.73
CA ASP A 269 -4.37 -11.12 11.23
C ASP A 269 -4.63 -12.35 12.12
N SER A 270 -4.95 -12.13 13.40
CA SER A 270 -5.38 -13.17 14.34
C SER A 270 -6.87 -13.54 14.24
N GLY A 271 -7.61 -12.95 13.30
CA GLY A 271 -9.03 -13.21 13.07
C GLY A 271 -9.97 -12.55 14.07
N VAL A 272 -9.49 -11.57 14.85
CA VAL A 272 -10.28 -10.89 15.89
C VAL A 272 -10.89 -9.60 15.31
N PRO A 273 -12.18 -9.30 15.56
CA PRO A 273 -12.80 -8.03 15.20
C PRO A 273 -12.02 -6.84 15.78
N THR A 274 -11.72 -5.86 14.93
CA THR A 274 -10.92 -4.67 15.32
C THR A 274 -11.72 -3.61 16.07
N GLY A 275 -13.04 -3.74 16.13
CA GLY A 275 -13.95 -2.72 16.64
C GLY A 275 -14.14 -1.55 15.67
N THR A 276 -13.75 -1.69 14.39
CA THR A 276 -13.89 -0.63 13.39
C THR A 276 -15.35 -0.31 13.15
N VAL A 277 -16.22 -1.32 13.04
CA VAL A 277 -17.66 -1.11 12.88
C VAL A 277 -18.25 -0.36 14.09
N ALA A 278 -17.89 -0.73 15.32
CA ALA A 278 -18.38 -0.05 16.52
C ALA A 278 -17.97 1.44 16.54
N ARG A 279 -16.72 1.75 16.18
CA ARG A 279 -16.22 3.12 16.05
C ARG A 279 -16.91 3.88 14.92
N TRP A 280 -17.21 3.21 13.81
CA TRP A 280 -17.92 3.81 12.68
C TRP A 280 -19.37 4.15 13.04
N LEU A 281 -20.06 3.25 13.76
CA LEU A 281 -21.41 3.50 14.26
C LEU A 281 -21.46 4.71 15.18
N ALA A 282 -20.51 4.83 16.10
CA ALA A 282 -20.37 6.00 16.96
C ALA A 282 -20.11 7.28 16.14
N TYR A 283 -19.22 7.22 15.14
CA TYR A 283 -18.97 8.34 14.22
C TYR A 283 -20.22 8.74 13.42
N CYS A 284 -21.05 7.76 13.05
CA CYS A 284 -22.31 7.98 12.36
C CYS A 284 -23.45 8.48 13.27
N GLY A 285 -23.22 8.59 14.59
CA GLY A 285 -24.25 8.93 15.57
C GLY A 285 -25.34 7.87 15.71
N VAL A 286 -25.01 6.60 15.44
CA VAL A 286 -25.93 5.49 15.63
C VAL A 286 -25.96 5.10 17.10
N VAL A 287 -27.17 4.95 17.63
CA VAL A 287 -27.37 4.49 19.00
C VAL A 287 -27.01 3.02 19.10
N VAL A 288 -26.07 2.68 20.00
CA VAL A 288 -25.63 1.31 20.27
C VAL A 288 -25.88 0.99 21.74
N VAL A 289 -26.71 -0.03 21.99
CA VAL A 289 -27.08 -0.48 23.35
C VAL A 289 -26.69 -1.94 23.50
N ARG A 290 -25.89 -2.29 24.51
CA ARG A 290 -25.42 -3.68 24.74
C ARG A 290 -24.80 -4.33 23.48
N GLY A 291 -24.09 -3.53 22.67
CA GLY A 291 -23.50 -3.97 21.41
C GLY A 291 -24.50 -4.16 20.25
N HIS A 292 -25.80 -3.91 20.46
CA HIS A 292 -26.81 -3.93 19.41
C HIS A 292 -26.93 -2.54 18.79
N ALA A 293 -26.94 -2.45 17.46
CA ALA A 293 -27.13 -1.17 16.76
C ALA A 293 -28.61 -0.94 16.47
N ILE A 294 -29.09 0.28 16.70
CA ILE A 294 -30.49 0.67 16.46
C ILE A 294 -30.55 1.55 15.21
N VAL A 295 -31.21 1.09 14.16
CA VAL A 295 -31.22 1.74 12.83
C VAL A 295 -32.59 2.30 12.42
N CYS A 296 -33.43 2.58 13.41
CA CYS A 296 -34.76 3.15 13.24
C CYS A 296 -34.73 4.59 12.72
N ALA A 297 -35.77 4.99 11.97
CA ALA A 297 -35.89 6.33 11.40
C ALA A 297 -36.62 7.33 12.31
N GLN A 298 -37.31 6.86 13.35
CA GLN A 298 -38.19 7.68 14.19
C GLN A 298 -37.83 7.49 15.66
N LEU A 299 -37.84 8.58 16.44
CA LEU A 299 -37.46 8.57 17.85
C LEU A 299 -38.26 7.55 18.66
N ARG A 300 -39.58 7.49 18.50
CA ARG A 300 -40.44 6.47 19.14
C ARG A 300 -39.99 5.02 18.89
N ASP A 301 -39.56 4.71 17.66
CA ASP A 301 -39.15 3.36 17.27
C ASP A 301 -37.73 3.07 17.79
N VAL A 302 -36.88 4.11 17.94
CA VAL A 302 -35.60 4.00 18.65
C VAL A 302 -35.85 3.72 20.14
N ILE A 303 -36.78 4.42 20.78
CA ILE A 303 -37.13 4.21 22.19
C ILE A 303 -37.66 2.80 22.43
N GLU A 304 -38.54 2.31 21.55
CA GLU A 304 -39.02 0.92 21.58
C GLU A 304 -37.85 -0.07 21.51
N ALA A 305 -36.95 0.11 20.54
CA ALA A 305 -35.76 -0.73 20.37
C ALA A 305 -34.83 -0.71 21.59
N ILE A 306 -34.62 0.45 22.23
CA ILE A 306 -33.83 0.56 23.46
C ILE A 306 -34.45 -0.29 24.57
N LEU A 307 -35.76 -0.16 24.79
CA LEU A 307 -36.48 -0.93 25.81
C LEU A 307 -36.50 -2.43 25.50
N PHE A 308 -36.60 -2.80 24.22
CA PHE A 308 -36.50 -4.18 23.76
C PHE A 308 -35.13 -4.79 24.12
N VAL A 309 -34.04 -4.08 23.80
CA VAL A 309 -32.66 -4.55 24.04
C VAL A 309 -32.32 -4.61 25.53
N GLU A 310 -32.72 -3.61 26.32
CA GLU A 310 -32.42 -3.60 27.76
C GLU A 310 -33.29 -4.60 28.55
N GLY A 311 -34.49 -4.94 28.05
CA GLY A 311 -35.36 -5.96 28.64
C GLY A 311 -35.87 -5.63 30.05
N ARG A 312 -35.77 -4.36 30.47
CA ARG A 312 -36.18 -3.87 31.78
C ARG A 312 -36.89 -2.52 31.67
N PRO A 313 -37.75 -2.17 32.64
CA PRO A 313 -38.30 -0.83 32.70
C PRO A 313 -37.21 0.25 32.87
N MET A 314 -37.30 1.34 32.12
CA MET A 314 -36.37 2.46 32.16
C MET A 314 -37.09 3.80 32.38
N THR A 315 -36.42 4.74 33.03
CA THR A 315 -36.88 6.13 33.16
C THR A 315 -36.60 6.92 31.89
N SER A 316 -37.34 8.02 31.67
CA SER A 316 -37.08 8.94 30.55
C SER A 316 -35.66 9.51 30.56
N ALA A 317 -35.10 9.76 31.75
CA ALA A 317 -33.72 10.21 31.91
C ALA A 317 -32.69 9.14 31.49
N GLU A 318 -32.90 7.87 31.83
CA GLU A 318 -32.03 6.78 31.38
C GLU A 318 -32.08 6.61 29.86
N ILE A 319 -33.25 6.77 29.24
CA ILE A 319 -33.42 6.67 27.78
C ILE A 319 -32.76 7.87 27.09
N ALA A 320 -32.99 9.10 27.58
CA ALA A 320 -32.37 10.32 27.04
C ALA A 320 -30.84 10.24 27.08
N ALA A 321 -30.28 9.75 28.20
CA ALA A 321 -28.84 9.53 28.33
C ALA A 321 -28.27 8.55 27.28
N LEU A 322 -29.00 7.51 26.89
CA LEU A 322 -28.59 6.58 25.83
C LEU A 322 -28.67 7.18 24.43
N LEU A 323 -29.61 8.10 24.20
CA LEU A 323 -29.73 8.84 22.95
C LEU A 323 -28.67 9.93 22.80
N SER A 324 -27.89 10.20 23.85
CA SER A 324 -27.03 11.40 23.94
C SER A 324 -27.82 12.69 23.69
N ASP A 325 -29.09 12.70 24.11
CA ASP A 325 -30.02 13.82 23.99
C ASP A 325 -30.30 14.38 25.39
N ASP A 326 -30.19 15.71 25.52
CA ASP A 326 -30.49 16.40 26.77
C ASP A 326 -32.01 16.66 26.94
N ASP A 327 -32.82 16.51 25.89
CA ASP A 327 -34.24 16.80 25.91
C ASP A 327 -35.08 15.64 26.48
N THR A 328 -35.05 15.54 27.80
CA THR A 328 -35.84 14.54 28.54
C THR A 328 -37.36 14.76 28.36
N ALA A 329 -37.79 15.98 28.04
CA ALA A 329 -39.20 16.32 27.88
C ALA A 329 -39.75 15.84 26.54
N ALA A 330 -38.95 15.90 25.47
CA ALA A 330 -39.28 15.30 24.17
C ALA A 330 -39.44 13.78 24.30
N VAL A 331 -38.48 13.11 24.94
CA VAL A 331 -38.56 11.66 25.22
C VAL A 331 -39.83 11.32 26.00
N GLU A 332 -40.16 12.08 27.05
CA GLU A 332 -41.37 11.82 27.85
C GLU A 332 -42.68 12.07 27.08
N THR A 333 -42.67 12.98 26.12
CA THR A 333 -43.82 13.25 25.24
C THR A 333 -44.05 12.06 24.30
N ASP A 334 -43.00 11.55 23.65
CA ASP A 334 -43.07 10.38 22.77
C ASP A 334 -43.46 9.11 23.53
N LEU A 335 -42.91 8.91 24.74
CA LEU A 335 -43.25 7.77 25.60
C LEU A 335 -44.74 7.71 25.93
N ARG A 336 -45.38 8.85 26.22
CA ARG A 336 -46.83 8.91 26.50
C ARG A 336 -47.68 8.73 25.25
N ALA A 337 -47.18 9.16 24.09
CA ALA A 337 -47.91 9.09 22.83
C ALA A 337 -47.91 7.69 22.22
N ASP A 338 -46.92 6.84 22.53
CA ASP A 338 -46.80 5.52 21.92
C ASP A 338 -47.64 4.43 22.64
N PRO A 339 -48.64 3.83 21.98
CA PRO A 339 -49.52 2.82 22.59
C PRO A 339 -48.82 1.47 22.87
N ARG A 340 -47.62 1.25 22.30
CA ARG A 340 -46.79 0.06 22.53
C ARG A 340 -46.07 0.12 23.88
N LEU A 341 -46.01 1.29 24.52
CA LEU A 341 -45.27 1.52 25.75
C LEU A 341 -46.23 1.68 26.94
N VAL A 342 -45.84 1.14 28.09
CA VAL A 342 -46.65 1.18 29.32
C VAL A 342 -45.81 1.69 30.49
N GLY A 343 -46.37 2.64 31.23
CA GLY A 343 -45.80 3.11 32.49
C GLY A 343 -46.02 2.10 33.61
N VAL A 344 -44.94 1.66 34.26
CA VAL A 344 -44.94 0.64 35.34
C VAL A 344 -44.83 1.24 36.74
N GLY A 345 -44.95 2.57 36.85
CA GLY A 345 -44.84 3.34 38.09
C GLY A 345 -43.42 3.89 38.33
N GLY A 346 -43.31 4.91 39.18
CA GLY A 346 -42.02 5.57 39.49
C GLY A 346 -41.34 6.25 38.30
N GLY A 347 -42.12 6.67 37.29
CA GLY A 347 -41.59 7.29 36.07
C GLY A 347 -40.89 6.32 35.11
N ARG A 348 -41.06 5.00 35.30
CA ARG A 348 -40.46 3.97 34.44
C ARG A 348 -41.44 3.46 33.39
N TRP A 349 -40.89 3.14 32.23
CA TRP A 349 -41.59 2.70 31.03
C TRP A 349 -41.05 1.37 30.55
N THR A 350 -41.92 0.53 30.01
CA THR A 350 -41.58 -0.79 29.45
C THR A 350 -42.41 -1.07 28.20
N LEU A 351 -41.95 -2.03 27.39
CA LEU A 351 -42.77 -2.56 26.29
C LEU A 351 -44.01 -3.26 26.84
N ARG A 352 -45.12 -3.08 26.14
CA ARG A 352 -46.35 -3.85 26.35
C ARG A 352 -46.11 -5.28 25.87
N GLY A 353 -46.08 -6.22 26.81
CA GLY A 353 -45.93 -7.66 26.52
C GLY A 353 -47.13 -8.31 25.88
#